data_AF-A0A497H129-F1
#
_entry.id   AF-A0A497H129-F1
#
_cell.length_a   1.000
_cell.length_b   1.000
_cell.length_c   1.000
_cell.angle_alpha   90.00
_cell.angle_beta   90.00
_cell.angle_gamma   90.00
#
_symmetry.space_group_name_H-M   'P 1'
#
loop_
_entity.id
_entity.type
_entity.pdbx_description
1 polymer ?
#
loop_
_entity_poly.entity_id
_entity_poly.type
_entity_poly.pdbx_seq_one_letter_code
_entity_poly.pdbx_strand_id
1 'polypeptide(L)'
;AEYAKKLGIHVEIVNLVVTGVNDGIEQINEVIEKHLKYVGSSTPIHFTRYFPAYKFHAPPPPVEKLEYACERARKEGILYAYIGNVPGHRYENTYCHNCGTLLIKRYGSSMMKNYLKESKCPRCKAELPIIL
;
A
#
# COMPACT_ATOMS: atom_id res chain seq x y z
N ALA A 1 7.17 -13.10 -7.35
CA ALA A 1 7.03 -11.63 -7.52
C ALA A 1 8.20 -11.06 -8.33
N GLU A 2 9.44 -11.13 -7.84
CA GLU A 2 10.63 -10.62 -8.55
C GLU A 2 10.73 -11.12 -10.01
N TYR A 3 10.57 -12.43 -10.23
CA TYR A 3 10.63 -13.01 -11.58
C TYR A 3 9.53 -12.47 -12.51
N ALA A 4 8.29 -12.35 -12.03
CA ALA A 4 7.20 -11.77 -12.81
C ALA A 4 7.49 -10.32 -13.20
N LYS A 5 8.05 -9.53 -12.27
CA LYS A 5 8.48 -8.16 -12.54
C LYS A 5 9.60 -8.10 -13.59
N LYS A 6 10.57 -9.03 -13.57
CA LYS A 6 11.62 -9.14 -14.60
C LYS A 6 11.05 -9.44 -15.99
N LEU A 7 9.90 -10.09 -16.07
CA LEU A 7 9.16 -10.34 -17.32
C LEU A 7 8.26 -9.17 -17.76
N GLY A 8 8.29 -8.03 -17.05
CA GLY A 8 7.43 -6.88 -17.35
C GLY A 8 5.99 -7.04 -16.90
N ILE A 9 5.67 -8.04 -16.08
CA ILE A 9 4.33 -8.25 -15.53
C ILE A 9 4.12 -7.28 -14.36
N HIS A 10 2.95 -6.65 -14.32
CA HIS A 10 2.55 -5.81 -13.18
C HIS A 10 2.45 -6.63 -11.90
N VAL A 11 3.04 -6.12 -10.82
CA VAL A 11 3.06 -6.79 -9.53
C VAL A 11 2.61 -5.80 -8.47
N GLU A 12 1.75 -6.27 -7.57
CA GLU A 12 1.43 -5.60 -6.32
C GLU A 12 1.55 -6.62 -5.18
N ILE A 13 2.02 -6.16 -4.02
CA ILE A 13 2.17 -7.00 -2.85
C ILE A 13 1.03 -6.71 -1.88
N VAL A 14 0.41 -7.75 -1.34
CA VAL A 14 -0.61 -7.63 -0.31
C VAL A 14 -0.11 -8.35 0.94
N ASN A 15 -0.11 -7.64 2.07
CA ASN A 15 0.18 -8.18 3.39
C ASN A 15 -1.06 -8.03 4.26
N LEU A 16 -1.72 -9.15 4.57
CA LEU A 16 -2.80 -9.19 5.56
C LEU A 16 -2.17 -9.07 6.95
N VAL A 17 -2.49 -8.00 7.67
CA VAL A 17 -2.01 -7.74 9.04
C VAL A 17 -3.00 -8.37 10.01
N VAL A 18 -2.53 -9.35 10.79
CA VAL A 18 -3.33 -10.21 11.66
C VAL A 18 -2.83 -10.09 13.10
N THR A 19 -3.74 -9.80 14.02
CA THR A 19 -3.43 -9.61 15.44
C THR A 19 -2.84 -10.86 16.07
N GLY A 20 -1.66 -10.69 16.70
CA GLY A 20 -0.93 -11.77 17.37
C GLY A 20 -0.19 -12.72 16.44
N VAL A 21 -0.14 -12.43 15.13
CA VAL A 21 0.55 -13.27 14.13
C VAL A 21 1.67 -12.49 13.44
N ASN A 22 1.36 -11.33 12.85
CA ASN A 22 2.33 -10.53 12.10
C ASN A 22 2.12 -9.02 12.24
N ASP A 23 1.39 -8.58 13.27
CA ASP A 23 1.12 -7.16 13.57
C ASP A 23 2.13 -6.55 14.57
N GLY A 24 3.28 -7.19 14.73
CA GLY A 24 4.43 -6.69 15.49
C GLY A 24 5.34 -5.80 14.63
N ILE A 25 6.12 -4.94 15.30
CA ILE A 25 6.99 -3.96 14.63
C ILE A 25 8.07 -4.66 13.82
N GLU A 26 8.66 -5.72 14.38
CA GLU A 26 9.72 -6.50 13.75
C GLU A 26 9.25 -7.14 12.45
N GLN A 27 8.07 -7.79 12.46
CA GLN A 27 7.50 -8.42 11.28
C GLN A 27 7.13 -7.39 10.20
N ILE A 28 6.56 -6.25 10.58
CA ILE A 28 6.24 -5.17 9.64
C ILE A 28 7.52 -4.64 8.97
N ASN A 29 8.57 -4.39 9.76
CA ASN A 29 9.86 -3.94 9.23
C ASN A 29 10.49 -4.98 8.30
N GLU A 30 10.44 -6.26 8.66
CA GLU A 30 10.95 -7.36 7.82
C GLU A 30 10.22 -7.44 6.48
N VAL A 31 8.89 -7.28 6.47
CA VAL A 31 8.09 -7.23 5.23
C VAL A 31 8.51 -6.07 4.35
N ILE A 32 8.72 -4.88 4.93
CA ILE A 32 9.13 -3.67 4.20
C ILE A 32 10.53 -3.85 3.60
N GLU A 33 11.48 -4.37 4.39
CA GLU A 33 12.85 -4.63 3.94
C GLU A 33 12.86 -5.62 2.77
N LYS A 34 12.15 -6.75 2.92
CA LYS A 34 12.03 -7.77 1.87
C LYS A 34 11.34 -7.20 0.63
N HIS A 35 10.31 -6.37 0.79
CA HIS A 35 9.63 -5.72 -0.32
C HIS A 35 10.61 -4.87 -1.13
N LEU A 36 11.37 -3.99 -0.46
CA LEU A 36 12.37 -3.16 -1.12
C LEU A 36 13.46 -4.01 -1.80
N LYS A 37 13.95 -5.06 -1.13
CA LYS A 37 14.98 -5.96 -1.65
C LYS A 37 14.55 -6.69 -2.92
N TYR A 38 13.35 -7.28 -2.93
CA TYR A 38 12.94 -8.21 -4.00
C TYR A 38 12.11 -7.55 -5.10
N VAL A 39 11.37 -6.50 -4.77
CA VAL A 39 10.47 -5.84 -5.73
C VAL A 39 10.67 -4.33 -5.82
N GLY A 40 11.50 -3.71 -4.98
CA GLY A 40 11.89 -2.30 -5.11
C GLY A 40 10.80 -1.28 -4.74
N SER A 41 11.19 -0.01 -4.73
CA SER A 41 10.38 1.13 -4.27
C SER A 41 9.12 1.40 -5.08
N SER A 42 9.14 1.12 -6.38
CA SER A 42 8.02 1.41 -7.29
C SER A 42 6.88 0.41 -7.21
N THR A 43 7.10 -0.77 -6.64
CA THR A 43 6.07 -1.80 -6.52
C THR A 43 5.12 -1.43 -5.38
N PRO A 44 3.80 -1.34 -5.62
CA PRO A 44 2.84 -1.07 -4.56
C PRO A 44 2.80 -2.16 -3.49
N ILE A 45 2.57 -1.75 -2.24
CA ILE A 45 2.25 -2.65 -1.13
C ILE A 45 0.94 -2.24 -0.46
N HIS A 46 0.11 -3.23 -0.14
CA HIS A 46 -1.15 -3.06 0.59
C HIS A 46 -1.07 -3.75 1.94
N PHE A 47 -1.13 -2.97 3.01
CA PHE A 47 -1.35 -3.49 4.36
C PHE A 47 -2.85 -3.60 4.59
N THR A 48 -3.37 -4.82 4.56
CA THR A 48 -4.81 -5.09 4.60
C THR A 48 -5.24 -5.50 6.00
N ARG A 49 -6.32 -4.90 6.49
CA ARG A 49 -6.84 -5.19 7.83
C ARG A 49 -7.52 -6.55 7.88
N TYR A 50 -7.07 -7.38 8.81
CA TYR A 50 -7.73 -8.64 9.17
C TYR A 50 -9.07 -8.42 9.88
N PHE A 51 -9.99 -9.36 9.69
CA PHE A 51 -11.23 -9.50 10.47
C PHE A 51 -11.44 -10.98 10.84
N PRO A 52 -11.97 -11.27 12.05
CA PRO A 52 -12.31 -12.62 12.48
C PRO A 52 -13.06 -13.41 11.41
N ALA A 53 -12.58 -14.61 11.13
CA ALA A 53 -13.18 -15.48 10.12
C ALA A 53 -12.93 -16.96 10.46
N TYR A 54 -13.96 -17.79 10.24
CA TYR A 54 -13.92 -19.22 10.44
C TYR A 54 -13.45 -19.63 11.85
N LYS A 55 -12.24 -20.16 11.99
CA LYS A 55 -11.66 -20.69 13.25
C LYS A 55 -10.64 -19.78 13.92
N PHE A 56 -10.44 -18.57 13.41
CA PHE A 56 -9.52 -17.59 13.99
C PHE A 56 -10.32 -16.40 14.51
N HIS A 57 -10.14 -16.08 15.78
CA HIS A 57 -11.02 -15.19 16.55
C HIS A 57 -10.30 -13.96 17.14
N ALA A 58 -9.01 -13.78 16.85
CA ALA A 58 -8.31 -12.56 17.26
C ALA A 58 -9.05 -11.33 16.73
N PRO A 59 -9.13 -10.21 17.48
CA PRO A 59 -9.81 -9.02 16.99
C PRO A 59 -9.10 -8.47 15.75
N PRO A 60 -9.78 -7.64 14.93
CA PRO A 60 -9.10 -6.84 13.91
C PRO A 60 -7.98 -6.01 14.55
N PRO A 61 -6.81 -5.87 13.91
CA PRO A 61 -5.76 -5.01 14.45
C PRO A 61 -6.26 -3.56 14.55
N PRO A 62 -5.77 -2.78 15.54
CA PRO A 62 -5.99 -1.34 15.60
C PRO A 62 -5.52 -0.68 14.29
N VAL A 63 -6.25 0.31 13.80
CA VAL A 63 -5.94 0.97 12.50
C VAL A 63 -4.56 1.63 12.55
N GLU A 64 -4.16 2.10 13.73
CA GLU A 64 -2.87 2.73 14.03
C GLU A 64 -1.68 1.83 13.68
N LYS A 65 -1.84 0.49 13.78
CA LYS A 65 -0.79 -0.46 13.36
C LYS A 65 -0.61 -0.47 11.84
N LEU A 66 -1.69 -0.32 11.09
CA LEU A 66 -1.65 -0.25 9.63
C LEU A 66 -1.13 1.11 9.17
N GLU A 67 -1.49 2.18 9.89
CA GLU A 67 -0.93 3.52 9.67
C GLU A 67 0.58 3.50 9.88
N TYR A 68 1.05 2.91 10.98
CA TYR A 68 2.48 2.70 11.23
C TYR A 68 3.15 1.97 10.07
N ALA A 69 2.58 0.85 9.60
CA ALA A 69 3.14 0.09 8.48
C ALA A 69 3.24 0.93 7.19
N CYS A 70 2.19 1.68 6.85
CA CYS A 70 2.18 2.58 5.70
C CYS A 70 3.21 3.71 5.81
N GLU A 71 3.30 4.35 6.97
CA GLU A 71 4.22 5.46 7.22
C GLU A 71 5.66 4.98 7.21
N ARG A 72 5.93 3.84 7.85
CA ARG A 72 7.22 3.17 7.85
C ARG A 72 7.64 2.81 6.43
N ALA A 73 6.76 2.19 5.65
CA ALA A 73 7.02 1.81 4.26
C ALA A 73 7.40 3.01 3.40
N ARG A 74 6.62 4.10 3.49
CA ARG A 74 6.89 5.35 2.76
C ARG A 74 8.21 6.00 3.20
N LYS A 75 8.49 5.99 4.50
CA LYS A 75 9.76 6.51 5.05
C LYS A 75 10.98 5.76 4.55
N GLU A 76 10.88 4.44 4.37
CA GLU A 76 11.94 3.60 3.78
C GLU A 76 12.04 3.71 2.25
N GLY A 77 11.15 4.46 1.61
CA GLY A 77 11.20 4.74 0.19
C GLY A 77 10.25 3.92 -0.68
N ILE A 78 9.31 3.16 -0.10
CA ILE A 78 8.23 2.57 -0.88
C ILE A 78 7.28 3.69 -1.33
N LEU A 79 7.15 3.90 -2.64
CA LEU A 79 6.44 5.05 -3.20
C LEU A 79 4.92 4.97 -2.97
N TYR A 80 4.38 3.75 -2.93
CA TYR A 80 2.95 3.47 -2.83
C TYR A 80 2.68 2.41 -1.77
N ALA A 81 2.38 2.87 -0.56
CA ALA A 81 1.86 2.04 0.53
C ALA A 81 0.40 2.40 0.82
N TYR A 82 -0.46 1.38 0.85
CA TYR A 82 -1.90 1.53 1.01
C TYR A 82 -2.44 0.77 2.22
N ILE A 83 -3.56 1.26 2.75
CA ILE A 83 -4.37 0.53 3.73
C ILE A 83 -5.59 -0.06 3.02
N GLY A 84 -5.76 -1.38 3.16
CA GLY A 84 -6.94 -2.12 2.71
C GLY A 84 -7.90 -2.44 3.85
N ASN A 85 -9.16 -2.71 3.52
CA ASN A 85 -10.25 -3.06 4.46
C ASN A 85 -10.51 -2.02 5.57
N VAL A 86 -10.25 -0.74 5.28
CA VAL A 86 -10.67 0.39 6.11
C VAL A 86 -11.31 1.45 5.19
N PRO A 87 -12.57 1.26 4.76
CA PRO A 87 -13.20 2.13 3.77
C PRO A 87 -13.24 3.59 4.22
N GLY A 88 -12.89 4.51 3.32
CA GLY A 88 -12.81 5.95 3.61
C GLY A 88 -11.48 6.40 4.21
N HIS A 89 -10.55 5.47 4.49
CA HIS A 89 -9.27 5.82 5.09
C HIS A 89 -8.38 6.58 4.13
N ARG A 90 -7.64 7.59 4.63
CA ARG A 90 -6.82 8.45 3.76
C ARG A 90 -5.80 7.65 2.94
N TYR A 91 -5.25 6.56 3.49
CA TYR A 91 -4.26 5.68 2.85
C TYR A 91 -4.84 4.65 1.87
N GLU A 92 -6.15 4.63 1.59
CA GLU A 92 -6.68 3.90 0.42
C GLU A 92 -6.54 4.73 -0.89
N ASN A 93 -6.27 6.03 -0.75
CA ASN A 93 -6.08 6.94 -1.85
C ASN A 93 -4.63 6.92 -2.37
N THR A 94 -4.48 7.27 -3.66
CA THR A 94 -3.15 7.46 -4.26
C THR A 94 -2.75 8.93 -4.17
N TYR A 95 -1.58 9.18 -3.59
CA TYR A 95 -0.94 10.48 -3.58
C TYR A 95 0.31 10.47 -4.46
N CYS A 96 0.66 11.63 -4.99
CA CYS A 96 1.90 11.80 -5.73
C CYS A 96 3.10 11.55 -4.80
N HIS A 97 3.96 10.59 -5.17
CA HIS A 97 5.18 10.28 -4.43
C HIS A 97 6.13 11.47 -4.27
N ASN A 98 6.13 12.40 -5.23
CA ASN A 98 7.03 13.56 -5.23
C ASN A 98 6.48 14.78 -4.46
N CYS A 99 5.18 15.10 -4.59
CA CYS A 99 4.63 16.35 -4.03
C CYS A 99 3.41 16.17 -3.10
N GLY A 100 3.02 14.93 -2.80
CA GLY A 100 1.92 14.62 -1.88
C GLY A 100 0.51 14.98 -2.38
N THR A 101 0.36 15.49 -3.60
CA THR A 101 -0.96 15.83 -4.16
C THR A 101 -1.84 14.59 -4.30
N LEU A 102 -3.11 14.65 -3.90
CA LEU A 102 -4.08 13.57 -4.13
C LEU A 102 -4.28 13.36 -5.64
N LEU A 103 -4.09 12.13 -6.12
CA LEU A 103 -4.17 11.77 -7.54
C LEU A 103 -5.36 10.88 -7.85
N ILE A 104 -5.63 9.90 -6.99
CA ILE A 104 -6.78 9.01 -7.15
C ILE A 104 -7.50 8.94 -5.80
N LYS A 105 -8.76 9.36 -5.79
CA LYS A 105 -9.64 9.23 -4.63
C LYS A 105 -10.41 7.92 -4.74
N ARG A 106 -10.41 7.12 -3.68
CA ARG A 106 -11.14 5.86 -3.57
C ARG A 106 -12.07 5.88 -2.36
N TYR A 107 -12.97 4.90 -2.34
CA TYR A 107 -13.76 4.52 -1.18
C TYR A 107 -13.93 2.99 -1.23
N GLY A 108 -13.18 2.27 -0.40
CA GLY A 108 -13.09 0.81 -0.51
C GLY A 108 -12.56 0.40 -1.90
N SER A 109 -13.28 -0.50 -2.58
CA SER A 109 -12.92 -0.99 -3.91
C SER A 109 -13.27 -0.03 -5.06
N SER A 110 -13.99 1.07 -4.78
CA SER A 110 -14.48 1.97 -5.82
C SER A 110 -13.56 3.17 -6.04
N MET A 111 -13.20 3.44 -7.29
CA MET A 111 -12.54 4.68 -7.69
C MET A 111 -13.58 5.80 -7.79
N MET A 112 -13.43 6.82 -6.97
CA MET A 112 -14.36 7.95 -6.90
C MET A 112 -13.95 9.09 -7.83
N LYS A 113 -12.66 9.40 -7.87
CA LYS A 113 -12.10 10.47 -8.73
C LYS A 113 -10.71 10.11 -9.18
N ASN A 114 -10.40 10.42 -10.44
CA ASN A 114 -9.06 10.32 -11.02
C ASN A 114 -8.61 11.72 -11.48
N TYR A 115 -7.49 12.19 -10.93
CA TYR A 115 -6.89 13.49 -11.23
C TYR A 115 -5.61 13.37 -12.06
N LEU A 116 -5.21 12.16 -12.46
CA LEU A 116 -4.07 11.95 -13.34
C LEU A 116 -4.33 12.53 -14.73
N LYS A 117 -3.28 13.09 -15.34
CA LYS A 117 -3.26 13.45 -16.76
C LYS A 117 -2.08 12.73 -17.40
N GLU A 118 -2.34 11.85 -18.36
CA GLU A 118 -1.29 11.08 -19.08
C GLU A 118 -0.32 10.37 -18.11
N SER A 119 -0.86 9.74 -17.06
CA SER A 119 -0.08 9.06 -15.99
C SER A 119 0.92 9.96 -15.25
N LYS A 120 0.71 11.28 -15.29
CA LYS A 120 1.53 12.28 -14.59
C LYS A 120 0.73 13.01 -13.52
N CYS A 121 1.45 13.42 -12.48
CA CYS A 121 0.91 14.35 -11.48
C CYS A 121 0.57 15.69 -12.15
N PRO A 122 -0.66 16.21 -12.02
CA PRO A 122 -1.03 17.48 -12.65
C PRO A 122 -0.24 18.66 -12.07
N ARG A 123 0.20 18.57 -10.80
CA ARG A 123 0.90 19.63 -10.05
C ARG A 123 2.41 19.67 -10.32
N CYS A 124 3.12 18.57 -10.07
CA CYS A 124 4.59 18.53 -10.17
C CYS A 124 5.12 17.78 -11.40
N LYS A 125 4.24 17.27 -12.26
CA LYS A 125 4.56 16.53 -13.50
C LYS A 125 5.33 15.21 -13.32
N ALA A 126 5.60 14.78 -12.09
CA ALA A 126 6.18 13.48 -11.82
C ALA A 126 5.36 12.37 -12.49
N GLU A 127 6.06 11.46 -13.16
CA GLU A 127 5.48 10.23 -13.72
C GLU A 127 5.16 9.24 -12.61
N LEU A 128 4.07 8.49 -12.81
CA LEU A 128 3.62 7.48 -11.88
C LEU A 128 3.71 6.10 -12.53
N PRO A 129 4.44 5.14 -11.93
CA PRO A 129 4.42 3.75 -12.35
C PRO A 129 3.14 3.05 -11.85
N ILE A 130 1.98 3.63 -12.13
CA ILE A 130 0.66 3.10 -11.78
C ILE A 130 -0.03 2.70 -13.07
N ILE A 131 -0.54 1.47 -13.09
CA ILE A 131 -1.43 0.97 -14.13
C ILE A 131 -2.86 1.18 -13.61
N LEU A 132 -3.69 1.86 -14.39
CA LEU A 132 -5.11 2.12 -14.10
C LEU A 132 -6.01 1.07 -14.72
#